data_AF-A0A1J3G3R2-F1
#
_entry.id   AF-A0A1J3G3R2-F1
#
_cell.length_a   1.000
_cell.length_b   1.000
_cell.length_c   1.000
_cell.angle_alpha   90.00
_cell.angle_beta   90.00
_cell.angle_gamma   90.00
#
_symmetry.space_group_name_H-M   'P 1'
#
loop_
_entity.id
_entity.type
_entity.pdbx_description
1 polymer ?
#
loop_
_entity_poly.entity_id
_entity_poly.type
_entity_poly.pdbx_seq_one_letter_code
_entity_poly.pdbx_strand_id
1 'polypeptide(L)'
;FLGDYCDRGPQTRQVIDFSTSLPEKHPDQTHVFLAGNHDLAFAGFLGLLPPPSNGSALKDTWNEFEKSEEREGWYEGESFDDMHVQGRRWGGTIKFQFDSVAFGVKYNGSIYDARTTFESYGVPHGSSGKK
;
A
#
# COMPACT_ATOMS: atom_id res chain seq x y z
N PHE A 1 10.06 -11.01 -11.34
CA PHE A 1 10.05 -10.20 -10.11
C PHE A 1 8.96 -10.71 -9.18
N LEU A 2 9.26 -10.85 -7.88
CA LEU A 2 8.44 -11.64 -6.94
C LEU A 2 7.48 -10.80 -6.07
N GLY A 3 7.29 -9.52 -6.36
CA GLY A 3 6.45 -8.60 -5.59
C GLY A 3 7.20 -7.77 -4.56
N ASP A 4 6.44 -6.95 -3.83
CA ASP A 4 6.84 -6.01 -2.79
C ASP A 4 7.88 -4.99 -3.29
N TYR A 5 7.45 -4.22 -4.30
CA TYR A 5 8.27 -3.16 -4.91
C TYR A 5 8.18 -1.83 -4.14
N CYS A 6 7.14 -1.67 -3.32
CA CYS A 6 6.90 -0.50 -2.50
C CYS A 6 7.24 -0.72 -1.02
N ASP A 7 7.26 0.39 -0.28
CA ASP A 7 7.42 0.49 1.18
C ASP A 7 8.82 0.14 1.71
N ARG A 8 9.07 0.54 2.97
CA ARG A 8 10.35 0.42 3.71
C ARG A 8 11.53 1.19 3.11
N GLY A 9 11.85 0.93 1.84
CA GLY A 9 12.88 1.62 1.08
C GLY A 9 12.44 3.02 0.65
N PRO A 10 13.39 3.96 0.44
CA PRO A 10 13.08 5.38 0.18
C PRO A 10 12.70 5.72 -1.27
N GLN A 11 12.82 4.76 -2.21
CA GLN A 11 12.86 5.03 -3.65
C GLN A 11 11.86 4.19 -4.46
N THR A 12 10.65 3.97 -3.94
CA THR A 12 9.60 3.21 -4.64
C THR A 12 9.33 3.73 -6.04
N ARG A 13 9.23 5.05 -6.23
CA ARG A 13 9.08 5.67 -7.55
C ARG A 13 10.17 5.20 -8.53
N GLN A 14 11.44 5.25 -8.13
CA GLN A 14 12.55 4.84 -8.99
C GLN A 14 12.58 3.33 -9.26
N VAL A 15 12.12 2.50 -8.30
CA VAL A 15 11.98 1.05 -8.50
C VAL A 15 10.94 0.74 -9.58
N ILE A 16 9.82 1.46 -9.58
CA ILE A 16 8.78 1.32 -10.61
C ILE A 16 9.27 1.87 -11.95
N ASP A 17 9.95 3.02 -11.98
CA ASP A 17 10.57 3.58 -13.20
C ASP A 17 11.60 2.60 -13.79
N PHE A 18 12.43 1.97 -12.95
CA PHE A 18 13.37 0.94 -13.39
C PHE A 18 12.64 -0.26 -14.01
N SER A 19 11.63 -0.79 -13.31
CA SER A 19 10.89 -1.98 -13.72
C SER A 19 10.16 -1.78 -15.04
N THR A 20 9.55 -0.60 -15.23
CA THR A 20 8.85 -0.23 -16.48
C THR A 20 9.80 0.02 -17.64
N SER A 21 11.06 0.35 -17.39
CA SER A 21 12.09 0.51 -18.44
C SER A 21 12.65 -0.81 -19.00
N LEU A 22 12.41 -1.94 -18.32
CA LEU A 22 13.03 -3.22 -18.68
C LEU A 22 12.60 -3.76 -20.06
N PRO A 23 11.31 -3.72 -20.46
CA PRO A 23 10.91 -4.19 -21.79
C PRO A 23 11.61 -3.45 -22.93
N GLU A 24 11.85 -2.15 -22.80
CA GLU A 24 12.56 -1.37 -23.82
C GLU A 24 14.07 -1.65 -23.84
N LYS A 25 14.68 -1.81 -22.66
CA LYS A 25 16.12 -2.09 -22.53
C LYS A 25 16.50 -3.51 -22.93
N HIS A 26 15.58 -4.46 -22.75
CA HIS A 26 15.80 -5.88 -22.95
C HIS A 26 14.62 -6.49 -23.73
N PRO A 27 14.43 -6.14 -25.02
CA PRO A 27 13.25 -6.53 -25.79
C PRO A 27 13.11 -8.05 -25.99
N ASP A 28 14.22 -8.78 -25.91
CA ASP A 28 14.23 -10.25 -26.06
C ASP A 28 13.92 -11.00 -24.74
N GLN A 29 13.72 -10.27 -23.63
CA GLN A 29 13.36 -10.85 -22.34
C GLN A 29 11.86 -10.78 -22.08
N THR A 30 11.32 -11.85 -21.51
CA THR A 30 9.96 -11.85 -20.94
C THR A 30 10.01 -11.43 -19.49
N HIS A 31 9.38 -10.30 -19.17
CA HIS A 31 9.33 -9.76 -17.81
C HIS A 31 7.99 -10.09 -17.15
N VAL A 32 8.03 -10.77 -16.00
CA VAL A 32 6.85 -11.06 -15.17
C VAL A 32 7.00 -10.38 -13.82
N PHE A 33 5.96 -9.65 -13.41
CA PHE A 33 5.90 -8.93 -12.14
C PHE A 33 4.72 -9.46 -11.34
N LEU A 34 5.01 -10.19 -10.27
CA LEU A 34 3.98 -10.59 -9.30
C LEU A 34 3.60 -9.38 -8.46
N ALA A 35 2.33 -9.28 -8.07
CA ALA A 35 1.90 -8.34 -7.04
C ALA A 35 2.14 -9.00 -5.67
N GLY A 36 3.02 -8.39 -4.88
CA GLY A 36 3.16 -8.72 -3.47
C GLY A 36 2.01 -8.14 -2.65
N ASN A 37 1.97 -8.48 -1.36
CA ASN A 37 0.94 -7.95 -0.47
C ASN A 37 1.07 -6.44 -0.26
N HIS A 38 2.29 -5.89 -0.34
CA HIS A 38 2.52 -4.45 -0.29
C HIS A 38 1.96 -3.76 -1.55
N ASP A 39 2.25 -4.30 -2.75
CA ASP A 39 1.79 -3.71 -4.01
C ASP A 39 0.27 -3.77 -4.17
N LEU A 40 -0.36 -4.87 -3.73
CA LEU A 40 -1.82 -5.00 -3.70
C LEU A 40 -2.45 -3.92 -2.81
N ALA A 41 -1.87 -3.68 -1.64
CA ALA A 41 -2.35 -2.69 -0.70
C ALA A 41 -2.18 -1.26 -1.25
N PHE A 42 -1.03 -0.97 -1.86
CA PHE A 42 -0.80 0.30 -2.56
C PHE A 42 -1.79 0.51 -3.73
N ALA A 43 -2.00 -0.49 -4.58
CA ALA A 43 -2.99 -0.44 -5.67
C ALA A 43 -4.42 -0.26 -5.12
N GLY A 44 -4.74 -0.88 -3.98
CA GLY A 44 -5.99 -0.68 -3.26
C GLY A 44 -6.18 0.76 -2.80
N PHE A 45 -5.14 1.39 -2.25
CA PHE A 45 -5.18 2.80 -1.85
C PHE A 45 -5.38 3.74 -3.04
N LEU A 46 -4.79 3.42 -4.20
CA LEU A 46 -4.96 4.18 -5.44
C LEU A 46 -6.30 3.93 -6.16
N GLY A 47 -7.16 3.04 -5.66
CA GLY A 47 -8.43 2.70 -6.31
C GLY A 47 -8.26 1.94 -7.63
N LEU A 48 -7.16 1.19 -7.80
CA LEU A 48 -6.85 0.46 -9.04
C LEU A 48 -7.34 -0.99 -9.03
N LEU A 49 -7.85 -1.48 -7.89
CA LEU A 49 -8.39 -2.83 -7.81
C LEU A 49 -9.78 -2.89 -8.48
N PRO A 50 -10.04 -3.92 -9.30
CA PRO A 50 -11.37 -4.08 -9.87
C PRO A 50 -12.40 -4.41 -8.78
N PRO A 51 -13.69 -4.13 -9.03
CA PRO A 51 -14.74 -4.59 -8.14
C PRO A 51 -14.71 -6.13 -8.02
N PRO A 52 -15.03 -6.69 -6.84
CA PRO A 52 -15.13 -8.13 -6.64
C PRO A 52 -16.05 -8.80 -7.66
N SER A 53 -15.59 -9.90 -8.27
CA SER A 53 -16.33 -10.61 -9.32
C SER A 53 -17.63 -11.27 -8.85
N ASN A 54 -17.76 -11.50 -7.54
CA ASN A 54 -18.96 -12.00 -6.88
C ASN A 54 -20.01 -10.90 -6.61
N GLY A 55 -19.74 -9.64 -6.97
CA GLY A 55 -20.64 -8.50 -6.77
C GLY A 55 -20.65 -7.90 -5.36
N SER A 56 -19.81 -8.38 -4.43
CA SER A 56 -19.66 -7.74 -3.12
C SER A 56 -18.95 -6.39 -3.26
N ALA A 57 -19.15 -5.48 -2.30
CA ALA A 57 -18.45 -4.21 -2.28
C ALA A 57 -17.03 -4.38 -1.73
N LEU A 58 -16.09 -3.51 -2.09
CA LEU A 58 -14.74 -3.53 -1.52
C LEU A 58 -14.75 -3.32 -0.01
N LYS A 59 -15.70 -2.55 0.51
CA LYS A 59 -15.90 -2.35 1.96
C LYS A 59 -16.29 -3.60 2.74
N ASP A 60 -16.85 -4.61 2.06
CA ASP A 60 -17.22 -5.86 2.74
C ASP A 60 -15.98 -6.61 3.26
N THR A 61 -14.79 -6.30 2.72
CA THR A 61 -13.49 -6.84 3.14
C THR A 61 -13.02 -6.31 4.50
N TRP A 62 -13.67 -5.28 5.05
CA TRP A 62 -13.27 -4.66 6.32
C TRP A 62 -13.66 -5.53 7.52
N ASN A 63 -14.78 -6.25 7.42
CA ASN A 63 -15.42 -6.96 8.53
C ASN A 63 -14.50 -7.97 9.24
N GLU A 64 -13.64 -8.66 8.50
CA GLU A 64 -12.70 -9.62 9.07
C GLU A 64 -11.66 -8.95 10.00
N PHE A 65 -11.32 -7.70 9.73
CA PHE A 65 -10.24 -6.98 10.39
C PHE A 65 -10.70 -5.81 11.26
N GLU A 66 -12.00 -5.57 11.40
CA GLU A 66 -12.61 -4.41 12.09
C GLU A 66 -11.98 -4.14 13.47
N LYS A 67 -11.69 -5.20 14.24
CA LYS A 67 -11.04 -5.09 15.57
C LYS A 67 -9.64 -4.47 15.54
N SER A 68 -9.02 -4.36 14.37
CA SER A 68 -7.70 -3.76 14.18
C SER A 68 -7.76 -2.29 13.76
N GLU A 69 -8.93 -1.76 13.39
CA GLU A 69 -9.10 -0.42 12.83
C GLU A 69 -8.56 0.67 13.77
N GLU A 70 -8.93 0.62 15.05
CA GLU A 70 -8.45 1.60 16.03
C GLU A 70 -6.94 1.53 16.18
N ARG A 71 -6.38 0.31 16.29
CA ARG A 71 -4.94 0.10 16.49
C ARG A 71 -4.11 0.60 15.31
N GLU A 72 -4.55 0.25 14.11
CA GLU A 72 -3.84 0.52 12.86
C GLU A 72 -4.14 1.91 12.30
N GLY A 73 -5.18 2.58 12.81
CA GLY A 73 -5.61 3.91 12.39
C GLY A 73 -5.87 3.96 10.91
N TRP A 74 -6.79 3.12 10.43
CA TRP A 74 -7.11 2.99 9.00
C TRP A 74 -7.40 4.34 8.35
N TYR A 75 -7.08 4.45 7.06
CA TYR A 75 -7.34 5.65 6.28
C TYR A 75 -8.85 5.95 6.21
N GLU A 76 -9.21 7.21 6.45
CA GLU A 76 -10.58 7.75 6.46
C GLU A 76 -10.72 8.98 5.54
N GLY A 77 -9.74 9.23 4.66
CA GLY A 77 -9.77 10.36 3.74
C GLY A 77 -10.62 10.11 2.50
N GLU A 78 -10.39 10.87 1.43
CA GLU A 78 -11.20 10.78 0.21
C GLU A 78 -11.31 9.36 -0.35
N SER A 79 -12.52 8.95 -0.74
CA SER A 79 -12.85 7.66 -1.36
C SER A 79 -12.53 6.42 -0.50
N PHE A 80 -12.36 6.58 0.80
CA PHE A 80 -12.11 5.43 1.69
C PHE A 80 -13.27 4.41 1.69
N ASP A 81 -14.49 4.85 1.37
CA ASP A 81 -15.72 4.06 1.38
C ASP A 81 -15.84 3.04 0.23
N ASP A 82 -15.05 3.24 -0.83
CA ASP A 82 -14.89 2.30 -1.95
C ASP A 82 -13.48 1.67 -1.99
N MET A 83 -12.82 1.57 -0.83
CA MET A 83 -11.44 1.09 -0.73
C MET A 83 -11.38 -0.31 -0.11
N HIS A 84 -10.55 -1.19 -0.68
CA HIS A 84 -10.24 -2.49 -0.09
C HIS A 84 -9.56 -2.34 1.28
N VAL A 85 -9.80 -3.26 2.23
CA VAL A 85 -9.25 -3.17 3.60
C VAL A 85 -7.73 -2.95 3.62
N GLN A 86 -7.00 -3.63 2.73
CA GLN A 86 -5.54 -3.48 2.69
C GLN A 86 -5.10 -2.08 2.24
N GLY A 87 -5.85 -1.41 1.35
CA GLY A 87 -5.60 -0.02 1.00
C GLY A 87 -5.80 0.93 2.18
N ARG A 88 -6.88 0.70 2.96
CA ARG A 88 -7.15 1.47 4.18
C ARG A 88 -6.04 1.28 5.23
N ARG A 89 -5.55 0.05 5.40
CA ARG A 89 -4.45 -0.30 6.31
C ARG A 89 -3.12 0.30 5.86
N TRP A 90 -2.87 0.32 4.55
CA TRP A 90 -1.64 0.84 3.95
C TRP A 90 -1.53 2.36 4.06
N GLY A 91 -2.62 3.08 3.75
CA GLY A 91 -2.70 4.53 3.92
C GLY A 91 -2.94 5.01 5.36
N GLY A 92 -3.17 4.08 6.30
CA GLY A 92 -3.47 4.37 7.70
C GLY A 92 -2.30 4.95 8.49
N THR A 93 -2.56 5.43 9.70
CA THR A 93 -1.54 5.90 10.65
C THR A 93 -1.60 5.08 11.92
N ILE A 94 -0.60 4.22 12.12
CA ILE A 94 -0.58 3.30 13.26
C ILE A 94 -0.56 4.06 14.59
N LYS A 95 -1.56 3.80 15.45
CA LYS A 95 -1.77 4.55 16.70
C LYS A 95 -1.05 3.93 17.88
N PHE A 96 -0.99 2.60 17.93
CA PHE A 96 -0.38 1.86 19.04
C PHE A 96 0.68 0.90 18.53
N GLN A 97 1.86 0.97 19.14
CA GLN A 97 3.02 0.14 18.79
C GLN A 97 3.48 -0.70 20.00
N PHE A 98 2.55 -1.39 20.66
CA PHE A 98 2.84 -2.10 21.93
C PHE A 98 4.02 -3.09 21.85
N ASP A 99 4.33 -3.63 20.66
CA ASP A 99 5.43 -4.57 20.42
C ASP A 99 6.69 -3.93 19.77
N SER A 100 6.67 -2.65 19.38
CA SER A 100 7.83 -2.03 18.70
C SER A 100 9.05 -1.90 19.60
N VAL A 101 8.83 -1.72 20.89
CA VAL A 101 9.90 -1.55 21.89
C VAL A 101 10.49 -2.91 22.30
N ALA A 102 9.68 -3.98 22.31
CA ALA A 102 10.11 -5.33 22.66
C ALA A 102 10.84 -6.06 21.52
N PHE A 103 10.49 -5.78 20.25
CA PHE A 103 11.07 -6.43 19.07
C PHE A 103 11.86 -5.48 18.14
N GLY A 104 12.00 -4.20 18.52
CA GLY A 104 12.78 -3.21 17.76
C GLY A 104 12.14 -2.71 16.47
N VAL A 105 10.84 -2.97 16.24
CA VAL A 105 10.15 -2.65 14.98
C VAL A 105 9.43 -1.31 15.07
N LYS A 106 10.07 -0.22 14.64
CA LYS A 106 9.41 1.10 14.54
C LYS A 106 8.75 1.26 13.17
N TYR A 107 7.43 1.15 13.14
CA TYR A 107 6.65 1.35 11.93
C TYR A 107 6.81 2.75 11.36
N ASN A 108 6.88 2.86 10.03
CA ASN A 108 7.01 4.11 9.31
C ASN A 108 5.69 4.55 8.65
N GLY A 109 4.85 5.25 9.43
CA GLY A 109 3.53 5.72 8.99
C GLY A 109 2.43 4.70 9.30
N SER A 110 2.34 3.63 8.49
CA SER A 110 1.31 2.59 8.61
C SER A 110 1.90 1.25 9.06
N ILE A 111 1.04 0.24 9.24
CA ILE A 111 1.46 -1.15 9.50
C ILE A 111 2.25 -1.76 8.31
N TYR A 112 2.21 -1.10 7.14
CA TYR A 112 2.94 -1.49 5.93
C TYR A 112 4.27 -0.75 5.74
N ASP A 113 4.65 0.18 6.64
CA ASP A 113 5.79 1.08 6.44
C ASP A 113 5.67 1.97 5.19
N ALA A 114 4.45 2.38 4.86
CA ALA A 114 4.11 3.05 3.61
C ALA A 114 4.63 4.49 3.46
N ARG A 115 5.08 5.14 4.54
CA ARG A 115 5.49 6.56 4.49
C ARG A 115 6.52 6.83 3.41
N THR A 116 7.53 5.96 3.28
CA THR A 116 8.59 6.16 2.28
C THR A 116 8.08 6.06 0.85
N THR A 117 7.03 5.28 0.61
CA THR A 117 6.35 5.25 -0.68
C THR A 117 5.75 6.62 -0.99
N PHE A 118 4.93 7.19 -0.10
CA PHE A 118 4.37 8.54 -0.26
C PHE A 118 5.46 9.60 -0.49
N GLU A 119 6.51 9.58 0.33
CA GLU A 119 7.63 10.53 0.25
C GLU A 119 8.40 10.39 -1.07
N SER A 120 8.55 9.18 -1.62
CA SER A 120 9.19 8.96 -2.93
C SER A 120 8.40 9.58 -4.09
N TYR A 121 7.10 9.80 -3.91
CA TYR A 121 6.24 10.54 -4.83
C TYR A 121 6.09 12.03 -4.49
N GLY A 122 6.76 12.51 -3.44
CA GLY A 122 6.77 13.93 -3.05
C GLY A 122 5.51 14.40 -2.32
N VAL A 123 4.78 13.48 -1.68
CA VAL A 123 3.55 13.78 -0.94
C VAL A 123 3.64 13.31 0.52
N PRO A 124 2.92 13.94 1.47
CA PRO A 124 2.86 13.46 2.84
C PRO A 124 2.22 12.06 2.96
N HIS A 125 2.65 11.29 3.96
CA HIS A 125 2.02 10.01 4.32
C HIS A 125 0.51 10.15 4.53
N GLY A 126 -0.27 9.23 3.95
CA GLY A 126 -1.72 9.19 4.11
C GLY A 126 -2.46 10.33 3.40
N SER A 127 -1.83 11.03 2.45
CA SER A 127 -2.51 12.04 1.63
C SER A 127 -3.10 11.43 0.36
N SER A 128 -4.28 11.89 -0.09
CA SER A 128 -4.90 11.44 -1.35
C SER A 128 -4.22 11.99 -2.62
N GLY A 129 -3.06 12.63 -2.50
CA GLY A 129 -2.30 13.17 -3.64
C GLY A 129 -2.89 14.42 -4.31
N LYS A 130 -4.04 14.95 -3.85
CA LYS A 130 -4.55 16.25 -4.31
C LYS A 130 -3.86 17.39 -3.55
N LYS A 131 -3.06 18.18 -4.27
CA LYS A 131 -2.72 19.56 -3.88
C LYS A 131 -3.82 20.52 -4.31
#